data_AF-A0A538SHA6-F1
#
_entry.id   AF-A0A538SHA6-F1
#
_cell.length_a   1.000
_cell.length_b   1.000
_cell.length_c   1.000
_cell.angle_alpha   90.00
_cell.angle_beta   90.00
_cell.angle_gamma   90.00
#
_symmetry.space_group_name_H-M   'P 1'
#
loop_
_entity.id
_entity.type
_entity.pdbx_description
1 polymer ?
#
loop_
_entity_poly.entity_id
_entity_poly.type
_entity_poly.pdbx_seq_one_letter_code
_entity_poly.pdbx_strand_id
1 'polypeptide(L)'
;MDAEVYPDERVASAIEEHFIAVKIHIKEQPAVFDRFGAQWTPTLMVLDPDGTVRYKFEGYLPAEDFLARLELGLAHAAFARKEWAEAEQRFRRIVDDHPKSEAAPEALYWAGVAKYKASGDGAALAETARLFKQKYPQSAWATKASVWAK
;
A
#
# COMPACT_ATOMS: atom_id res chain seq x y z
N MET A 1 -16.77 6.97 4.28
CA MET A 1 -15.71 6.61 5.24
C MET A 1 -16.25 6.61 6.67
N ASP A 2 -16.69 7.76 7.20
CA ASP A 2 -17.08 7.91 8.62
C ASP A 2 -18.21 6.98 9.10
N ALA A 3 -19.20 6.67 8.26
CA ALA A 3 -20.34 5.86 8.66
C ALA A 3 -20.14 4.34 8.52
N GLU A 4 -19.19 3.92 7.69
CA GLU A 4 -19.11 2.51 7.23
C GLU A 4 -17.70 1.91 7.34
N VAL A 5 -16.66 2.69 7.06
CA VAL A 5 -15.29 2.17 6.97
C VAL A 5 -14.54 2.36 8.28
N TYR A 6 -14.56 3.57 8.84
CA TYR A 6 -13.87 3.83 10.11
C TYR A 6 -14.50 3.12 11.32
N PRO A 7 -15.81 2.89 11.39
CA PRO A 7 -16.41 2.11 12.46
C PRO A 7 -16.19 0.59 12.37
N ASP A 8 -15.66 0.05 11.25
CA ASP A 8 -15.29 -1.37 11.17
C ASP A 8 -14.18 -1.64 12.19
N GLU A 9 -14.40 -2.60 13.10
CA GLU A 9 -13.49 -2.87 14.23
C GLU A 9 -12.06 -3.21 13.77
N ARG A 10 -11.92 -3.87 12.61
CA ARG A 10 -10.61 -4.23 12.05
C ARG A 10 -9.88 -2.97 11.58
N VAL A 11 -10.62 -2.04 10.96
CA VAL A 11 -10.07 -0.76 10.50
C VAL A 11 -9.68 0.11 11.68
N ALA A 12 -10.55 0.24 12.68
CA ALA A 12 -10.27 1.00 13.89
C ALA A 12 -9.02 0.49 14.61
N SER A 13 -8.94 -0.84 14.83
CA SER A 13 -7.78 -1.47 15.47
C SER A 13 -6.49 -1.25 14.69
N ALA A 14 -6.52 -1.45 13.36
CA ALA A 14 -5.34 -1.22 12.52
C ALA A 14 -4.86 0.24 12.57
N ILE A 15 -5.79 1.20 12.61
CA ILE A 15 -5.47 2.62 12.75
C ILE A 15 -4.82 2.89 14.12
N GLU A 16 -5.43 2.42 15.20
CA GLU A 16 -4.95 2.65 16.57
C GLU A 16 -3.58 2.02 16.84
N GLU A 17 -3.32 0.83 16.31
CA GLU A 17 -2.08 0.08 16.56
C GLU A 17 -0.89 0.60 15.75
N HIS A 18 -1.12 1.21 14.59
CA HIS A 18 -0.04 1.49 13.63
C HIS A 18 0.07 2.95 13.20
N PHE A 19 -0.94 3.78 13.48
CA PHE A 19 -1.01 5.14 12.96
C PHE A 19 -1.39 6.16 14.02
N ILE A 20 -0.95 7.40 13.79
CA ILE A 20 -1.54 8.58 14.44
C ILE A 20 -2.56 9.15 13.45
N ALA A 21 -3.85 8.94 13.72
CA ALA A 21 -4.91 9.38 12.83
C ALA A 21 -5.09 10.91 12.89
N VAL A 22 -5.05 11.56 11.72
CA VAL A 22 -5.30 13.00 11.58
C VAL A 22 -6.39 13.22 10.54
N LYS A 23 -7.47 13.89 10.93
CA LYS A 23 -8.56 14.27 10.03
C LYS A 23 -8.49 15.77 9.73
N ILE A 24 -8.52 16.10 8.45
CA ILE A 24 -8.43 17.48 7.96
C ILE A 24 -9.68 17.79 7.16
N HIS A 25 -10.36 18.87 7.52
CA HIS A 25 -11.54 19.34 6.79
C HIS A 25 -11.14 20.48 5.85
N ILE A 26 -11.38 20.29 4.54
CA ILE A 26 -10.91 21.21 3.48
C ILE A 26 -11.41 22.64 3.67
N LYS A 27 -12.63 22.84 4.17
CA LYS A 27 -13.19 24.19 4.37
C LYS A 27 -12.60 24.92 5.58
N GLU A 28 -12.07 24.17 6.54
CA GLU A 28 -11.52 24.73 7.79
C GLU A 28 -10.02 24.93 7.69
N GLN A 29 -9.33 24.07 6.92
CA GLN A 29 -7.86 24.05 6.82
C GLN A 29 -7.39 23.97 5.35
N PRO A 30 -7.78 24.91 4.47
CA PRO A 30 -7.49 24.84 3.03
C PRO A 30 -6.00 24.84 2.72
N ALA A 31 -5.18 25.59 3.48
CA ALA A 31 -3.72 25.63 3.28
C ALA A 31 -3.05 24.27 3.47
N VAL A 32 -3.60 23.39 4.30
CA VAL A 32 -3.05 22.04 4.51
C VAL A 32 -3.38 21.13 3.31
N PHE A 33 -4.53 21.33 2.70
CA PHE A 33 -4.93 20.60 1.49
C PHE A 33 -3.97 20.91 0.32
N ASP A 34 -3.65 22.18 0.12
CA ASP A 34 -2.70 22.64 -0.90
C ASP A 34 -1.28 22.11 -0.64
N ARG A 35 -0.82 22.12 0.63
CA ARG A 35 0.51 21.62 1.03
C ARG A 35 0.76 20.20 0.54
N PHE A 36 -0.24 19.33 0.64
CA PHE A 36 -0.11 17.92 0.25
C PHE A 36 -0.58 17.62 -1.17
N GLY A 37 -0.94 18.65 -1.95
CA GLY A 37 -1.35 18.50 -3.34
C GLY A 37 -2.56 17.58 -3.51
N ALA A 38 -3.46 17.52 -2.52
CA ALA A 38 -4.71 16.80 -2.67
C ALA A 38 -5.56 17.50 -3.74
N GLN A 39 -6.24 16.72 -4.59
CA GLN A 39 -7.06 17.26 -5.69
C GLN A 39 -8.55 16.90 -5.53
N TRP A 40 -8.85 15.90 -4.71
CA TRP A 40 -10.20 15.38 -4.51
C TRP A 40 -10.44 14.91 -3.07
N THR A 41 -11.69 14.64 -2.69
CA THR A 41 -12.04 14.14 -1.35
C THR A 41 -12.92 12.89 -1.40
N PRO A 42 -12.73 11.92 -0.48
CA PRO A 42 -11.64 11.85 0.49
C PRO A 42 -10.30 11.56 -0.19
N THR A 43 -9.22 12.16 0.30
CA THR A 43 -7.84 11.77 -0.02
C THR A 43 -7.21 11.24 1.26
N LEU A 44 -6.64 10.05 1.19
CA LEU A 44 -5.93 9.43 2.30
C LEU A 44 -4.45 9.34 2.00
N MET A 45 -3.65 9.59 3.02
CA MET A 45 -2.20 9.63 2.91
C MET A 45 -1.58 8.92 4.10
N VAL A 46 -0.56 8.11 3.85
CA VAL A 46 0.35 7.59 4.87
C VAL A 46 1.64 8.39 4.77
N LEU A 47 2.06 8.99 5.88
CA LEU A 47 3.21 9.87 5.96
C LEU A 47 4.20 9.36 7.00
N ASP A 48 5.49 9.60 6.76
CA ASP A 48 6.49 9.52 7.82
C ASP A 48 6.33 10.69 8.80
N PRO A 49 6.92 10.61 10.02
CA PRO A 49 6.83 11.67 11.02
C PRO A 49 7.37 13.04 10.56
N ASP A 50 8.23 13.07 9.55
CA ASP A 50 8.76 14.31 8.95
C ASP A 50 7.80 14.97 7.95
N GLY A 51 6.64 14.35 7.68
CA GLY A 51 5.63 14.82 6.74
C GLY A 51 5.86 14.38 5.29
N THR A 52 6.82 13.47 5.03
CA THR A 52 7.00 12.88 3.71
C THR A 52 5.86 11.90 3.41
N VAL A 53 5.13 12.12 2.32
CA VAL A 53 4.08 11.19 1.88
C VAL A 53 4.72 9.92 1.33
N ARG A 54 4.36 8.76 1.92
CA ARG A 54 4.82 7.43 1.49
C ARG A 54 3.80 6.72 0.62
N TYR A 55 2.52 6.97 0.86
CA TYR A 55 1.44 6.39 0.07
C TYR A 55 0.24 7.32 0.04
N LYS A 56 -0.46 7.39 -1.09
CA LYS A 56 -1.66 8.22 -1.28
C LYS A 56 -2.68 7.46 -2.12
N PHE A 57 -3.94 7.52 -1.73
CA PHE A 57 -5.07 7.06 -2.52
C PHE A 57 -6.27 7.98 -2.32
N GLU A 58 -7.17 8.00 -3.31
CA GLU A 58 -8.29 8.94 -3.38
C GLU A 58 -9.59 8.17 -3.58
N GLY A 59 -10.69 8.70 -3.03
CA GLY A 59 -12.02 8.11 -3.14
C GLY A 59 -12.39 7.11 -2.04
N TYR A 60 -13.60 6.58 -2.16
CA TYR A 60 -14.14 5.59 -1.24
C TYR A 60 -13.60 4.19 -1.54
N LEU A 61 -13.35 3.41 -0.49
CA LEU A 61 -13.05 1.98 -0.57
C LEU A 61 -13.85 1.24 0.52
N PRO A 62 -14.33 0.01 0.25
CA PRO A 62 -14.86 -0.85 1.30
C PRO A 62 -13.75 -1.22 2.31
N ALA A 63 -14.14 -1.63 3.52
CA ALA A 63 -13.21 -1.88 4.62
C ALA A 63 -12.06 -2.84 4.27
N GLU A 64 -12.34 -3.90 3.50
CA GLU A 64 -11.34 -4.88 3.07
C GLU A 64 -10.23 -4.25 2.20
N ASP A 65 -10.60 -3.51 1.16
CA ASP A 65 -9.64 -2.80 0.31
C ASP A 65 -8.94 -1.68 1.07
N PHE A 66 -9.65 -1.03 2.00
CA PHE A 66 -9.09 0.02 2.84
C PHE A 66 -7.96 -0.51 3.73
N LEU A 67 -8.18 -1.63 4.42
CA LEU A 67 -7.16 -2.31 5.23
C LEU A 67 -5.92 -2.67 4.41
N ALA A 68 -6.14 -3.27 3.23
CA ALA A 68 -5.05 -3.62 2.33
C ALA A 68 -4.24 -2.39 1.90
N ARG A 69 -4.88 -1.24 1.66
CA ARG A 69 -4.20 0.03 1.32
C ARG A 69 -3.46 0.66 2.49
N LEU A 70 -3.96 0.52 3.73
CA LEU A 70 -3.23 0.95 4.92
C LEU A 70 -1.94 0.15 5.11
N GLU A 71 -2.02 -1.18 5.03
CA GLU A 71 -0.84 -2.04 5.13
C GLU A 71 0.14 -1.78 3.98
N LEU A 72 -0.37 -1.51 2.77
CA LEU A 72 0.46 -1.13 1.63
C LEU A 72 1.23 0.17 1.89
N GLY A 73 0.61 1.14 2.58
CA GLY A 73 1.28 2.35 3.02
C GLY A 73 2.41 2.11 4.02
N LEU A 74 2.20 1.22 5.00
CA LEU A 74 3.26 0.82 5.95
C LEU A 74 4.41 0.09 5.24
N ALA A 75 4.08 -0.80 4.30
CA ALA A 75 5.07 -1.51 3.50
C ALA A 75 5.92 -0.55 2.66
N HIS A 76 5.30 0.47 2.05
CA HIS A 76 6.03 1.52 1.33
C HIS A 76 6.88 2.40 2.25
N ALA A 77 6.42 2.69 3.47
CA ALA A 77 7.22 3.43 4.45
C ALA A 77 8.48 2.65 4.85
N ALA A 78 8.36 1.34 5.13
CA ALA A 78 9.50 0.47 5.41
C ALA A 78 10.45 0.37 4.21
N PHE A 79 9.89 0.21 3.00
CA PHE A 79 10.67 0.17 1.76
C PHE A 79 11.46 1.47 1.55
N ALA A 80 10.85 2.64 1.78
CA ALA A 80 11.52 3.93 1.65
C ALA A 80 12.68 4.09 2.65
N ARG A 81 12.55 3.50 3.85
CA ARG A 81 13.60 3.42 4.88
C ARG A 81 14.67 2.36 4.59
N LYS A 82 14.57 1.65 3.46
CA LYS A 82 15.48 0.55 3.06
C LYS A 82 15.43 -0.66 3.99
N GLU A 83 14.35 -0.80 4.76
CA GLU A 83 14.09 -1.94 5.63
C GLU A 83 13.51 -3.09 4.78
N TRP A 84 14.33 -3.64 3.89
CA TRP A 84 13.86 -4.51 2.80
C TRP A 84 13.13 -5.76 3.29
N ALA A 85 13.61 -6.39 4.36
CA ALA A 85 13.00 -7.59 4.92
C ALA A 85 11.60 -7.30 5.51
N GLU A 86 11.47 -6.20 6.26
CA GLU A 86 10.19 -5.75 6.81
C GLU A 86 9.22 -5.38 5.69
N ALA A 87 9.69 -4.62 4.70
CA ALA A 87 8.87 -4.24 3.55
C ALA A 87 8.36 -5.48 2.79
N GLU A 88 9.25 -6.44 2.49
CA GLU A 88 8.87 -7.71 1.84
C GLU A 88 7.83 -8.47 2.65
N GLN A 89 8.01 -8.57 3.98
CA GLN A 89 7.07 -9.24 4.87
C GLN A 89 5.67 -8.59 4.82
N ARG A 90 5.61 -7.26 4.93
CA ARG A 90 4.35 -6.51 4.88
C ARG A 90 3.65 -6.63 3.54
N PHE A 91 4.39 -6.48 2.44
CA PHE A 91 3.83 -6.67 1.11
C PHE A 91 3.28 -8.10 0.91
N ARG A 92 3.98 -9.13 1.40
CA ARG A 92 3.47 -10.51 1.34
C ARG A 92 2.21 -10.70 2.17
N ARG A 93 2.14 -10.10 3.36
CA ARG A 93 0.95 -10.17 4.22
C ARG A 93 -0.30 -9.69 3.47
N ILE A 94 -0.21 -8.61 2.69
CA ILE A 94 -1.34 -8.14 1.88
C ILE A 94 -1.78 -9.19 0.85
N VAL A 95 -0.83 -9.88 0.22
CA VAL A 95 -1.11 -10.93 -0.77
C VAL A 95 -1.76 -12.15 -0.13
N ASP A 96 -1.44 -12.44 1.12
CA ASP A 96 -1.91 -13.63 1.83
C ASP A 96 -3.24 -13.38 2.57
N ASP A 97 -3.37 -12.23 3.24
CA ASP A 97 -4.53 -11.87 4.06
C ASP A 97 -5.63 -11.17 3.24
N HIS A 98 -5.26 -10.40 2.21
CA HIS A 98 -6.18 -9.65 1.36
C HIS A 98 -6.04 -10.01 -0.14
N PRO A 99 -6.05 -11.31 -0.53
CA PRO A 99 -5.69 -11.76 -1.87
C PRO A 99 -6.62 -11.26 -2.98
N LYS A 100 -7.82 -10.79 -2.64
CA LYS A 100 -8.80 -10.27 -3.61
C LYS A 100 -8.83 -8.74 -3.69
N SER A 101 -8.09 -8.06 -2.81
CA SER A 101 -8.05 -6.60 -2.79
C SER A 101 -7.36 -6.06 -4.04
N GLU A 102 -7.73 -4.85 -4.45
CA GLU A 102 -7.07 -4.16 -5.56
C GLU A 102 -5.59 -3.85 -5.27
N ALA A 103 -5.21 -3.81 -3.99
CA ALA A 103 -3.83 -3.61 -3.54
C ALA A 103 -2.97 -4.88 -3.66
N ALA A 104 -3.55 -6.08 -3.68
CA ALA A 104 -2.79 -7.32 -3.65
C ALA A 104 -1.82 -7.51 -4.84
N PRO A 105 -2.19 -7.17 -6.09
CA PRO A 105 -1.25 -7.22 -7.20
C PRO A 105 -0.11 -6.19 -7.06
N GLU A 106 -0.39 -5.00 -6.53
CA GLU A 106 0.66 -4.02 -6.24
C GLU A 106 1.63 -4.53 -5.18
N ALA A 107 1.09 -5.10 -4.11
CA ALA A 107 1.87 -5.68 -3.03
C ALA A 107 2.77 -6.83 -3.52
N LEU A 108 2.25 -7.74 -4.35
CA LEU A 108 3.06 -8.84 -4.91
C LEU A 108 4.26 -8.31 -5.72
N TYR A 109 4.06 -7.25 -6.51
CA TYR A 109 5.13 -6.62 -7.27
C TYR A 109 6.22 -6.10 -6.33
N TRP A 110 5.83 -5.32 -5.33
CA TRP A 110 6.79 -4.70 -4.42
C TRP A 110 7.44 -5.67 -3.44
N ALA A 111 6.77 -6.78 -3.08
CA ALA A 111 7.40 -7.88 -2.34
C ALA A 111 8.60 -8.45 -3.12
N GLY A 112 8.43 -8.69 -4.42
CA GLY A 112 9.51 -9.13 -5.31
C GLY A 112 10.66 -8.12 -5.40
N VAL A 113 10.33 -6.84 -5.56
CA VAL A 113 11.32 -5.75 -5.60
C VAL A 113 12.07 -5.64 -4.28
N ALA A 114 11.39 -5.74 -3.14
CA ALA A 114 12.00 -5.69 -1.81
C ALA A 114 12.97 -6.87 -1.61
N LYS A 115 12.55 -8.10 -1.97
CA LYS A 115 13.42 -9.30 -1.93
C LYS A 115 14.66 -9.13 -2.82
N TYR A 116 14.48 -8.57 -4.02
CA TYR A 116 15.59 -8.25 -4.91
C TYR A 116 16.53 -7.19 -4.32
N LYS A 117 15.98 -6.12 -3.73
CA LYS A 117 16.79 -5.06 -3.07
C LYS A 117 17.58 -5.59 -1.88
N ALA A 118 17.05 -6.57 -1.15
CA ALA A 118 17.73 -7.23 -0.04
C ALA A 118 18.89 -8.13 -0.49
N SER A 119 18.71 -8.87 -1.59
CA SER A 119 19.63 -9.95 -2.00
C SER A 119 20.53 -9.61 -3.19
N GLY A 120 20.12 -8.68 -4.05
CA GLY A 120 20.71 -8.46 -5.38
C GLY A 120 20.42 -9.57 -6.39
N ASP A 121 19.62 -10.58 -6.03
CA ASP A 121 19.40 -11.77 -6.86
C ASP A 121 18.19 -11.60 -7.79
N GLY A 122 18.46 -11.58 -9.09
CA GLY A 122 17.42 -11.49 -10.13
C GLY A 122 16.42 -12.65 -10.12
N ALA A 123 16.75 -13.79 -9.47
CA ALA A 123 15.81 -14.89 -9.30
C ALA A 123 14.55 -14.48 -8.52
N ALA A 124 14.65 -13.53 -7.59
CA ALA A 124 13.50 -12.99 -6.85
C ALA A 124 12.46 -12.34 -7.79
N LEU A 125 12.93 -11.62 -8.80
CA LEU A 125 12.06 -10.96 -9.79
C LEU A 125 11.44 -11.98 -10.75
N ALA A 126 12.22 -12.98 -11.19
CA ALA A 126 11.72 -14.06 -12.04
C ALA A 126 10.65 -14.90 -11.33
N GLU A 127 10.87 -15.23 -10.05
CA GLU A 127 9.88 -15.88 -9.18
C GLU A 127 8.59 -15.05 -9.10
N THR A 128 8.72 -13.75 -8.90
CA THR A 128 7.58 -12.81 -8.81
C THR A 128 6.78 -12.78 -10.12
N ALA A 129 7.44 -12.74 -11.27
CA ALA A 129 6.77 -12.81 -12.57
C ALA A 129 6.02 -14.13 -12.77
N ARG A 130 6.57 -15.25 -12.29
CA ARG A 130 5.86 -16.54 -12.29
C ARG A 130 4.62 -16.51 -11.39
N LEU A 131 4.71 -15.90 -10.21
CA LEU A 131 3.58 -15.76 -9.29
C LEU A 131 2.46 -14.90 -9.90
N PHE A 132 2.79 -13.85 -10.65
CA PHE A 132 1.78 -13.03 -11.35
C PHE A 132 0.96 -13.84 -12.35
N LYS A 133 1.59 -14.75 -13.10
CA LYS A 133 0.87 -15.64 -14.04
C LYS A 133 -0.16 -16.53 -13.35
N GLN A 134 0.04 -16.83 -12.05
CA GLN A 134 -0.82 -17.71 -11.27
C GLN A 134 -1.89 -16.94 -10.49
N LYS A 135 -1.52 -15.86 -9.81
CA LYS A 135 -2.41 -15.14 -8.88
C LYS A 135 -3.16 -13.98 -9.53
N TYR A 136 -2.47 -13.14 -10.31
CA TYR A 136 -3.02 -11.87 -10.82
C TYR A 136 -2.74 -11.62 -12.31
N PRO A 137 -3.01 -12.58 -13.22
CA PRO A 137 -2.52 -12.55 -14.60
C PRO A 137 -3.06 -11.37 -15.43
N GLN A 138 -4.19 -10.79 -15.04
CA GLN A 138 -4.85 -9.68 -15.75
C GLN A 138 -4.58 -8.31 -15.13
N SER A 139 -3.79 -8.24 -14.06
CA SER A 139 -3.49 -6.97 -13.39
C SER A 139 -2.48 -6.14 -14.19
N ALA A 140 -2.58 -4.80 -14.10
CA ALA A 140 -1.56 -3.91 -14.66
C ALA A 140 -0.16 -4.16 -14.07
N TRP A 141 -0.09 -4.68 -12.85
CA TRP A 141 1.16 -5.06 -12.17
C TRP A 141 1.79 -6.32 -12.78
N ALA A 142 1.00 -7.26 -13.29
CA ALA A 142 1.51 -8.39 -14.07
C ALA A 142 2.20 -7.91 -15.36
N THR A 143 1.63 -6.91 -16.05
CA THR A 143 2.29 -6.29 -17.22
C THR A 143 3.63 -5.68 -16.85
N LYS A 144 3.71 -4.93 -15.74
CA LYS A 144 4.98 -4.37 -15.25
C LYS A 144 6.01 -5.45 -14.90
N ALA A 145 5.59 -6.53 -14.24
CA ALA A 145 6.46 -7.64 -13.85
C ALA A 145 6.86 -8.55 -15.03
N SER A 146 6.16 -8.46 -16.17
CA SER A 146 6.37 -9.38 -17.31
C SER A 146 7.81 -9.38 -17.84
N VAL A 147 8.49 -8.24 -17.76
CA VAL A 147 9.90 -8.10 -18.20
C VAL A 147 10.90 -8.85 -17.31
N TRP A 148 10.47 -9.36 -16.15
CA TRP A 148 11.30 -10.17 -15.26
C TRP A 148 11.20 -11.67 -15.55
N ALA A 149 10.20 -12.09 -16.32
CA ALA A 149 10.11 -13.46 -16.82
C ALA A 149 11.17 -13.65 -17.91
N LYS A 150 12.37 -14.09 -17.50
CA LYS A 150 13.39 -14.60 -18.41
C LYS A 150 12.97 -15.94 -19.00
#